data_AF-A0A2A6PGM5-F1
#
_entry.id   AF-A0A2A6PGM5-F1
#
_cell.length_a   1.000
_cell.length_b   1.000
_cell.length_c   1.000
_cell.angle_alpha   90.00
_cell.angle_beta   90.00
_cell.angle_gamma   90.00
#
_symmetry.space_group_name_H-M   'P 1'
#
loop_
_entity.id
_entity.type
_entity.pdbx_description
1 polymer ?
#
loop_
_entity_poly.entity_id
_entity_poly.type
_entity_poly.pdbx_seq_one_letter_code
_entity_poly.pdbx_strand_id
1 'polypeptide(L)'
;MDGVREVIERAKRREAKIITSVLTTTEVLESRLPAGMKNLIEGLMRRVIRVGMDIKIAKMAHDLRDYYMQRSAEFGGRTLGVPDAIHLATGILNRVTEFHTFDGGGTGKSLGLLPLSGNVGGHRLIVCKPQAKSPQLDLRKPRRDKTTPSDPSGS
;
A
#
# COMPACT_ATOMS: atom_id res chain seq x y z
N MET A 1 -9.87 -2.51 6.30
CA MET A 1 -10.16 -2.38 4.85
C MET A 1 -10.27 -0.93 4.41
N ASP A 2 -10.57 0.02 5.30
CA ASP A 2 -10.79 1.43 4.93
C ASP A 2 -9.59 2.11 4.27
N GLY A 3 -8.36 1.75 4.65
CA GLY A 3 -7.17 2.31 4.03
C GLY A 3 -7.02 1.98 2.54
N VAL A 4 -7.40 0.77 2.12
CA VAL A 4 -7.39 0.40 0.69
C VAL A 4 -8.42 1.23 -0.07
N ARG A 5 -9.60 1.41 0.51
CA ARG A 5 -10.66 2.25 -0.07
C ARG A 5 -10.17 3.69 -0.23
N GLU A 6 -9.54 4.27 0.80
CA GLU A 6 -9.00 5.63 0.73
C GLU A 6 -7.96 5.79 -0.38
N VAL A 7 -7.03 4.84 -0.55
CA VAL A 7 -6.06 4.89 -1.65
C VAL A 7 -6.75 4.88 -3.02
N ILE A 8 -7.79 4.07 -3.19
CA ILE A 8 -8.59 4.03 -4.42
C ILE A 8 -9.33 5.36 -4.63
N GLU A 9 -9.93 5.93 -3.59
CA GLU A 9 -10.62 7.22 -3.70
C GLU A 9 -9.66 8.36 -4.02
N ARG A 10 -8.47 8.41 -3.42
CA ARG A 10 -7.39 9.34 -3.79
C ARG A 10 -7.03 9.22 -5.26
N ALA A 11 -6.92 8.00 -5.78
CA ALA A 11 -6.64 7.78 -7.20
C ALA A 11 -7.78 8.29 -8.11
N LYS A 12 -9.05 8.07 -7.73
CA LYS A 12 -10.21 8.62 -8.45
C LYS A 12 -10.23 10.15 -8.45
N ARG A 13 -9.87 10.77 -7.32
CA ARG A 13 -9.72 12.23 -7.18
C ARG A 13 -8.47 12.78 -7.87
N ARG A 14 -7.67 11.93 -8.54
CA ARG A 14 -6.40 12.27 -9.21
C ARG A 14 -5.32 12.80 -8.25
N GLU A 15 -5.44 12.49 -6.96
CA GLU A 15 -4.47 12.83 -5.90
C GLU A 15 -3.33 11.80 -5.81
N ALA A 16 -3.49 10.64 -6.44
CA ALA A 16 -2.49 9.57 -6.49
C ALA A 16 -2.59 8.81 -7.82
N LYS A 17 -1.47 8.20 -8.23
CA LYS A 17 -1.44 7.19 -9.29
C LYS A 17 -1.09 5.85 -8.64
N ILE A 18 -1.83 4.81 -8.97
CA ILE A 18 -1.55 3.46 -8.49
C ILE A 18 -0.73 2.75 -9.56
N ILE A 19 0.42 2.23 -9.15
CA ILE A 19 1.37 1.50 -10.00
C ILE A 19 1.54 0.10 -9.43
N THR A 20 1.60 -0.93 -10.28
CA THR A 20 1.94 -2.29 -9.87
C THR A 20 2.75 -3.01 -10.95
N SER A 21 3.50 -4.05 -10.58
CA SER A 21 4.12 -4.95 -11.56
C SER A 21 3.06 -5.74 -12.31
N VAL A 22 3.29 -6.06 -13.59
CA VAL A 22 2.45 -7.03 -14.31
C VAL A 22 2.38 -8.39 -13.61
N LEU A 23 3.40 -8.74 -12.80
CA LEU A 23 3.45 -9.96 -11.99
C LEU A 23 2.27 -10.06 -11.01
N THR A 24 1.71 -8.95 -10.55
CA THR A 24 0.51 -8.97 -9.69
C THR A 24 -0.66 -9.67 -10.36
N THR A 25 -0.73 -9.65 -11.69
CA THR A 25 -1.78 -10.35 -12.43
C THR A 25 -1.68 -11.86 -12.21
N THR A 26 -0.48 -12.43 -12.28
CA THR A 26 -0.31 -13.89 -12.10
C THR A 26 -0.54 -14.29 -10.66
N GLU A 27 -0.06 -13.51 -9.68
CA GLU A 27 -0.29 -13.77 -8.25
C GLU A 27 -1.78 -13.77 -7.90
N VAL A 28 -2.54 -12.82 -8.46
CA VAL A 28 -3.98 -12.74 -8.25
C VAL A 28 -4.70 -13.91 -8.94
N LEU A 29 -4.26 -14.33 -10.12
CA LEU A 29 -4.84 -15.48 -10.82
C LEU A 29 -4.52 -16.83 -10.14
N GLU A 30 -3.34 -16.94 -9.52
CA GLU A 30 -2.96 -18.10 -8.69
C GLU A 30 -3.76 -18.17 -7.39
N SER A 31 -4.21 -17.02 -6.88
CA SER A 31 -5.10 -17.01 -5.73
C SER A 31 -6.41 -17.72 -6.10
N ARG A 32 -6.91 -18.58 -5.19
CA ARG A 32 -8.19 -19.28 -5.37
C ARG A 32 -9.34 -18.27 -5.25
N LEU A 33 -9.54 -17.49 -6.30
CA LEU A 33 -10.60 -16.49 -6.35
C LEU A 33 -11.96 -17.18 -6.42
N PRO A 34 -12.92 -16.80 -5.56
CA PRO A 34 -14.29 -17.24 -5.70
C PRO A 34 -14.86 -16.89 -7.08
N ALA A 35 -15.72 -17.76 -7.60
CA ALA A 35 -16.43 -17.49 -8.85
C ALA A 35 -17.14 -16.11 -8.78
N GLY A 36 -16.90 -15.27 -9.78
CA GLY A 36 -17.44 -13.90 -9.84
C GLY A 36 -16.49 -12.78 -9.39
N MET A 37 -15.39 -13.06 -8.69
CA MET A 37 -14.41 -12.02 -8.30
C MET A 37 -13.49 -11.57 -9.44
N LYS A 38 -13.42 -12.34 -10.53
CA LYS A 38 -12.58 -12.02 -11.70
C LYS A 38 -12.93 -10.65 -12.31
N ASN A 39 -14.22 -10.34 -12.45
CA ASN A 39 -14.69 -9.07 -13.01
C ASN A 39 -14.32 -7.86 -12.11
N LEU A 40 -14.30 -8.05 -10.79
CA LEU A 40 -13.90 -7.02 -9.84
C LEU A 40 -12.40 -6.70 -9.97
N ILE A 41 -11.57 -7.75 -10.06
CA ILE A 41 -10.12 -7.61 -10.25
C ILE A 41 -9.81 -6.98 -11.60
N GLU A 42 -10.44 -7.45 -12.69
CA GLU A 42 -10.26 -6.84 -14.01
C GLU A 42 -10.69 -5.35 -13.99
N GLY A 43 -11.79 -5.04 -13.32
CA GLY A 43 -12.23 -3.66 -13.11
C GLY A 43 -11.23 -2.79 -12.35
N LEU A 44 -10.60 -3.34 -11.31
CA LEU A 44 -9.53 -2.67 -10.56
C LEU A 44 -8.28 -2.47 -11.45
N MET A 45 -7.83 -3.52 -12.13
CA MET A 45 -6.62 -3.50 -12.95
C MET A 45 -6.69 -2.51 -14.11
N ARG A 46 -7.89 -2.18 -14.61
CA ARG A 46 -8.08 -1.09 -15.59
C ARG A 46 -7.69 0.30 -15.07
N ARG A 47 -7.66 0.49 -13.75
CA ARG A 47 -7.37 1.78 -13.10
C ARG A 47 -5.95 1.85 -12.53
N VAL A 48 -5.18 0.78 -12.66
CA VAL A 48 -3.82 0.65 -12.16
C VAL A 48 -2.86 0.69 -13.34
N ILE A 49 -1.79 1.48 -13.22
CA ILE A 49 -0.69 1.48 -14.17
C ILE A 49 0.10 0.19 -13.96
N ARG A 50 0.05 -0.70 -14.94
CA ARG A 50 0.79 -1.96 -14.91
C ARG A 50 2.12 -1.78 -15.61
N VAL A 51 3.20 -2.02 -14.88
CA VAL A 51 4.56 -1.89 -15.39
C VAL A 51 5.06 -3.26 -15.80
N GLY A 52 5.40 -3.40 -17.09
CA GLY A 52 6.00 -4.60 -17.64
C GLY A 52 7.39 -4.86 -17.05
N MET A 53 7.78 -6.12 -16.94
CA MET A 53 9.12 -6.48 -16.51
C MET A 53 10.10 -6.29 -17.67
N ASP A 54 11.10 -5.44 -17.48
CA ASP A 54 12.21 -5.27 -18.41
C ASP A 54 13.55 -5.69 -17.75
N ILE A 55 14.65 -5.56 -18.51
CA ILE A 55 15.98 -5.93 -18.04
C ILE A 55 16.42 -5.08 -16.82
N LYS A 56 15.99 -3.82 -16.72
CA LYS A 56 16.36 -2.95 -15.60
C LYS A 56 15.69 -3.40 -14.32
N ILE A 57 14.40 -3.72 -14.38
CA ILE A 57 13.64 -4.28 -13.25
C ILE A 57 14.22 -5.63 -12.84
N ALA A 58 14.53 -6.52 -13.79
CA ALA A 58 15.12 -7.82 -13.49
C ALA A 58 16.47 -7.71 -12.78
N LYS A 59 17.35 -6.81 -13.24
CA LYS A 59 18.66 -6.54 -12.59
C LYS A 59 18.47 -5.98 -11.18
N MET A 60 17.63 -4.95 -11.02
CA MET A 60 17.33 -4.39 -9.69
C MET A 60 16.75 -5.44 -8.73
N ALA A 61 15.85 -6.31 -9.21
CA ALA A 61 15.29 -7.38 -8.40
C ALA A 61 16.37 -8.39 -7.97
N HIS A 62 17.31 -8.73 -8.86
CA HIS A 62 18.46 -9.55 -8.52
C HIS A 62 19.36 -8.88 -7.47
N ASP A 63 19.72 -7.61 -7.66
CA ASP A 63 20.57 -6.85 -6.75
C ASP A 63 19.95 -6.77 -5.34
N LEU A 64 18.63 -6.55 -5.25
CA LEU A 64 17.90 -6.58 -3.99
C LEU A 64 17.99 -7.96 -3.32
N ARG A 65 17.77 -9.04 -4.07
CA ARG A 65 17.85 -10.40 -3.52
C ARG A 65 19.25 -10.73 -3.02
N ASP A 66 20.27 -10.36 -3.78
CA ASP A 66 21.67 -10.57 -3.41
C ASP A 66 22.01 -9.79 -2.13
N TYR A 67 21.54 -8.54 -2.03
CA TYR A 67 21.68 -7.72 -0.82
C TYR A 67 21.14 -8.42 0.43
N TYR A 68 19.92 -8.97 0.37
CA TYR A 68 19.29 -9.63 1.51
C TYR A 68 19.80 -11.04 1.76
N MET A 69 20.23 -11.75 0.71
CA MET A 69 20.83 -13.08 0.83
C MET A 69 22.18 -13.01 1.56
N GLN A 70 23.05 -12.08 1.17
CA GLN A 70 24.35 -11.84 1.81
C GLN A 70 24.21 -11.43 3.28
N ARG A 71 23.09 -10.78 3.63
CA ARG A 71 22.77 -10.32 4.99
C ARG A 71 21.72 -11.18 5.68
N SER A 72 21.44 -12.39 5.19
CA SER A 72 20.33 -13.20 5.68
C SER A 72 20.38 -13.46 7.19
N ALA A 73 21.58 -13.54 7.79
CA ALA A 73 21.78 -13.64 9.23
C ALA A 73 21.17 -12.45 10.01
N GLU A 74 21.28 -11.22 9.50
CA GLU A 74 20.69 -10.00 10.09
C GLU A 74 19.16 -10.03 10.06
N PHE A 75 18.59 -10.80 9.13
CA PHE A 75 17.15 -10.95 8.93
C PHE A 75 16.60 -12.29 9.46
N GLY A 76 17.34 -12.96 10.35
CA GLY A 76 16.92 -14.22 10.97
C GLY A 76 16.90 -15.40 10.00
N GLY A 77 17.87 -15.46 9.09
CA GLY A 77 18.00 -16.49 8.05
C GLY A 77 16.99 -16.34 6.90
N ARG A 78 16.26 -15.23 6.84
CA ARG A 78 15.25 -14.95 5.81
C ARG A 78 15.83 -14.10 4.69
N THR A 79 15.27 -14.26 3.50
CA THR A 79 15.65 -13.49 2.32
C THR A 79 14.42 -13.08 1.52
N LEU A 80 14.61 -12.21 0.54
CA LEU A 80 13.55 -11.68 -0.30
C LEU A 80 13.11 -12.72 -1.34
N GLY A 81 11.80 -12.99 -1.37
CA GLY A 81 11.18 -13.80 -2.43
C GLY A 81 11.37 -13.15 -3.80
N VAL A 82 11.41 -13.96 -4.86
CA VAL A 82 11.49 -13.43 -6.24
C VAL A 82 10.34 -12.49 -6.57
N PRO A 83 9.06 -12.81 -6.25
CA PRO A 83 7.95 -11.91 -6.54
C PRO A 83 8.07 -10.57 -5.80
N ASP A 84 8.37 -10.61 -4.51
CA ASP A 84 8.56 -9.43 -3.67
C ASP A 84 9.71 -8.54 -4.18
N ALA A 85 10.82 -9.15 -4.61
CA ALA A 85 11.94 -8.42 -5.21
C ALA A 85 11.54 -7.70 -6.49
N ILE A 86 10.73 -8.34 -7.34
CA ILE A 86 10.23 -7.73 -8.59
C ILE A 86 9.30 -6.55 -8.28
N HIS A 87 8.39 -6.69 -7.31
CA HIS A 87 7.50 -5.59 -6.93
C HIS A 87 8.27 -4.40 -6.35
N LEU A 88 9.22 -4.65 -5.44
CA LEU A 88 10.05 -3.60 -4.86
C LEU A 88 10.93 -2.93 -5.94
N ALA A 89 11.57 -3.70 -6.81
CA ALA A 89 12.35 -3.17 -7.93
C ALA A 89 11.49 -2.29 -8.85
N THR A 90 10.26 -2.73 -9.15
CA THR A 90 9.29 -1.95 -9.94
C THR A 90 8.99 -0.61 -9.26
N GLY A 91 8.71 -0.62 -7.95
CA GLY A 91 8.44 0.60 -7.17
C GLY A 91 9.63 1.56 -7.13
N ILE A 92 10.83 1.04 -6.85
CA ILE A 92 12.07 1.82 -6.75
C ILE A 92 12.41 2.51 -8.08
N LEU A 93 12.40 1.77 -9.18
CA LEU A 93 12.75 2.32 -10.50
C LEU A 93 11.71 3.32 -11.02
N ASN A 94 10.44 3.18 -10.62
CA ASN A 94 9.39 4.13 -10.94
C ASN A 94 9.24 5.26 -9.90
N ARG A 95 10.13 5.32 -8.90
CA ARG A 95 10.18 6.37 -7.87
C ARG A 95 8.84 6.57 -7.17
N VAL A 96 8.18 5.47 -6.79
CA VAL A 96 6.91 5.56 -6.05
C VAL A 96 7.14 6.21 -4.68
N THR A 97 6.18 7.01 -4.23
CA THR A 97 6.24 7.65 -2.91
C THR A 97 6.11 6.64 -1.78
N GLU A 98 5.20 5.67 -1.97
CA GLU A 98 4.84 4.66 -0.98
C GLU A 98 4.66 3.32 -1.69
N PHE A 99 5.15 2.25 -1.06
CA PHE A 99 4.90 0.87 -1.43
C PHE A 99 3.92 0.27 -0.42
N HIS A 100 2.71 -0.04 -0.89
CA HIS A 100 1.63 -0.54 -0.04
C HIS A 100 1.62 -2.06 0.04
N THR A 101 1.69 -2.60 1.25
CA THR A 101 1.64 -4.05 1.51
C THR A 101 1.02 -4.36 2.87
N PHE A 102 0.50 -5.58 3.03
CA PHE A 102 0.06 -6.11 4.32
C PHE A 102 1.07 -7.09 4.93
N ASP A 103 2.15 -7.40 4.21
CA ASP A 103 3.16 -8.36 4.64
C ASP A 103 4.06 -7.77 5.74
N GLY A 104 3.69 -8.06 6.99
CA GLY A 104 4.42 -7.61 8.18
C GLY A 104 5.27 -8.68 8.87
N GLY A 105 5.20 -9.92 8.41
CA GLY A 105 5.84 -11.05 9.04
C GLY A 105 6.02 -12.13 7.99
N GLY A 106 7.24 -12.21 7.45
CA GLY A 106 7.53 -13.14 6.37
C GLY A 106 7.24 -14.58 6.77
N THR A 107 6.83 -15.39 5.80
CA THR A 107 6.46 -16.80 5.99
C THR A 107 7.65 -17.71 5.73
N GLY A 108 7.96 -18.60 6.68
CA GLY A 108 9.09 -19.53 6.56
C GLY A 108 10.42 -18.81 6.35
N LYS A 109 11.04 -19.02 5.17
CA LYS A 109 12.31 -18.38 4.78
C LYS A 109 12.13 -17.02 4.06
N SER A 110 10.89 -16.61 3.76
CA SER A 110 10.64 -15.32 3.12
C SER A 110 10.70 -14.18 4.14
N LEU A 111 11.23 -13.05 3.71
CA LEU A 111 11.32 -11.82 4.50
C LEU A 111 10.02 -11.03 4.40
N GLY A 112 9.55 -10.50 5.54
CA GLY A 112 8.40 -9.60 5.56
C GLY A 112 8.77 -8.24 4.99
N LEU A 113 7.85 -7.58 4.27
CA LEU A 113 8.14 -6.31 3.60
C LEU A 113 8.02 -5.05 4.49
N LEU A 114 7.05 -4.99 5.40
CA LEU A 114 6.85 -3.79 6.24
C LEU A 114 8.09 -3.39 7.07
N PRO A 115 8.89 -4.32 7.64
CA PRO A 115 10.12 -3.97 8.36
C PRO A 115 11.19 -3.28 7.50
N LEU A 116 11.10 -3.35 6.17
CA LEU A 116 12.10 -2.79 5.24
C LEU A 116 11.88 -1.29 4.97
N SER A 117 10.85 -0.68 5.57
CA SER A 117 10.51 0.72 5.36
C SER A 117 11.68 1.66 5.69
N GLY A 118 11.95 2.61 4.81
CA GLY A 118 13.02 3.59 4.95
C GLY A 118 14.33 3.16 4.29
N ASN A 119 14.65 1.87 4.24
CA ASN A 119 15.82 1.34 3.55
C ASN A 119 15.55 -0.06 2.96
N VAL A 120 15.25 -0.09 1.66
CA VAL A 120 15.04 -1.32 0.89
C VAL A 120 16.30 -1.59 0.07
N GLY A 121 17.20 -2.42 0.59
CA GLY A 121 18.43 -2.82 -0.13
C GLY A 121 19.34 -1.65 -0.52
N GLY A 122 19.39 -0.60 0.30
CA GLY A 122 20.14 0.64 0.01
C GLY A 122 19.28 1.75 -0.64
N HIS A 123 18.03 1.46 -0.98
CA HIS A 123 17.12 2.43 -1.60
C HIS A 123 16.12 3.00 -0.60
N ARG A 124 15.96 4.33 -0.59
CA ARG A 124 14.94 4.99 0.22
C ARG A 124 13.56 4.73 -0.38
N LEU A 125 12.74 3.94 0.33
CA LEU A 125 11.36 3.65 -0.04
C LEU A 125 10.49 3.55 1.22
N ILE A 126 9.35 4.22 1.25
CA ILE A 126 8.38 4.07 2.33
C ILE A 126 7.57 2.80 2.06
N VAL A 127 7.72 1.79 2.90
CA VAL A 127 6.89 0.59 2.87
C VAL A 127 5.87 0.68 3.99
N CYS A 128 4.58 0.63 3.67
CA CYS A 128 3.52 0.83 4.66
C CYS A 128 2.24 0.06 4.33
N LYS A 129 1.37 -0.08 5.33
CA LYS A 129 -0.01 -0.50 5.09
C LYS A 129 -0.80 0.67 4.52
N PRO A 130 -1.77 0.45 3.61
CA PRO A 130 -2.73 1.48 3.22
C PRO A 130 -3.41 2.11 4.44
N GLN A 131 -3.35 3.43 4.57
CA GLN A 131 -3.96 4.17 5.69
C GLN A 131 -5.18 4.96 5.21
N ALA A 132 -6.25 4.93 6.00
CA ALA A 132 -7.37 5.86 5.84
C ALA A 132 -7.08 7.11 6.66
N LYS A 133 -7.39 8.29 6.11
CA LYS A 133 -7.48 9.49 6.95
C LYS A 133 -8.65 9.27 7.90
N SER A 134 -8.39 9.20 9.20
CA SER A 134 -9.47 9.29 10.18
C SER A 134 -10.16 10.64 9.97
N PRO A 135 -11.48 10.70 9.79
CA PRO A 135 -12.17 11.97 9.90
C PRO A 135 -11.87 12.48 11.31
N GLN A 136 -11.30 13.68 11.41
CA GLN A 136 -11.22 14.35 12.71
C GLN A 136 -12.65 14.47 13.22
N LEU A 137 -12.97 13.68 14.25
CA LEU A 137 -14.22 13.80 14.96
C LEU A 137 -14.16 15.15 15.67
N ASP A 138 -14.79 16.18 15.11
CA ASP A 138 -14.85 17.49 15.73
C ASP A 138 -15.77 17.41 16.95
N LEU A 139 -15.21 17.05 18.10
CA LEU A 139 -15.90 16.91 19.39
C LEU A 139 -16.28 18.26 20.02
N ARG A 140 -16.32 19.35 19.23
CA ARG A 140 -16.80 20.64 19.72
C ARG A 140 -18.24 20.50 20.18
N LYS A 141 -18.42 20.61 21.50
CA LYS A 141 -19.70 20.58 22.21
C LYS A 141 -20.67 21.55 21.50
N PRO A 142 -21.90 21.14 21.15
CA PRO A 142 -22.87 22.07 20.59
C PRO A 142 -23.04 23.22 21.58
N ARG A 143 -22.81 24.46 21.12
CA ARG A 143 -23.12 25.65 21.90
C ARG A 143 -24.61 25.58 22.22
N ARG A 144 -24.96 25.44 23.50
CA ARG A 144 -26.32 25.72 23.95
C ARG A 144 -26.53 27.20 23.73
N ASP A 145 -27.27 27.55 22.69
CA ASP A 145 -27.80 28.90 22.54
C ASP A 145 -28.62 29.20 23.80
N LYS A 146 -28.17 30.22 24.54
CA LYS A 146 -28.95 30.76 25.65
C LYS A 146 -30.15 31.44 25.01
N THR A 147 -31.28 30.76 25.01
CA THR A 147 -32.59 31.41 24.86
C THR A 147 -32.72 32.41 26.00
N THR A 148 -32.60 33.70 25.67
CA THR A 148 -33.07 34.79 26.53
C THR A 148 -34.58 34.62 26.73
N PRO A 149 -35.09 34.61 27.98
CA PRO A 149 -36.52 34.67 28.20
C PRO A 149 -37.01 36.06 27.78
N SER A 150 -37.99 36.08 26.88
CA SER A 150 -38.79 37.26 26.58
C SER A 150 -39.69 37.56 27.78
N ASP A 151 -39.49 38.71 28.41
CA ASP A 151 -40.42 39.27 29.39
C ASP A 151 -41.79 39.57 28.76
N PRO A 152 -42.90 39.21 29.42
CA PRO A 152 -44.18 39.85 29.19
C PRO A 152 -44.81 40.30 30.52
N SER A 153 -44.64 41.57 30.85
CA SER A 153 -45.55 42.31 31.74
C SER A 153 -45.38 43.79 31.36
N GLY A 154 -46.37 44.52 30.85
CA GLY A 154 -47.81 44.38 31.05
C GLY A 154 -48.25 45.41 32.09
N SER A 155 -48.94 46.43 31.58
CA SER A 155 -49.65 47.54 32.26
C SER A 155 -48.85 48.81 32.54
#